data_AF-A0A7L5ZHM7-F1
#
_entry.id   AF-A0A7L5ZHM7-F1
#
_cell.length_a   1.000
_cell.length_b   1.000
_cell.length_c   1.000
_cell.angle_alpha   90.00
_cell.angle_beta   90.00
_cell.angle_gamma   90.00
#
_symmetry.space_group_name_H-M   'P 1'
#
loop_
_entity.id
_entity.type
_entity.pdbx_description
1 polymer ?
#
loop_
_entity_poly.entity_id
_entity_poly.type
_entity_poly.pdbx_seq_one_letter_code
_entity_poly.pdbx_strand_id
1 'polypeptide(L)'
;MLCGDFNAYNDETRDGFNSHLLGIAALGLADTAQSAARDTSLVPFASTFSGMGAEVDGAWQYRAVLADGRHIDYICANASAVANERQVVLGGGPGQGLRSIEVGGQPYMFQADGPMGSDHNPVYSHITFA
;
A
#
# COMPACT_ATOMS: atom_id res chain seq x y z
N MET A 1 -0.60 13.64 13.38
CA MET A 1 -0.55 12.51 12.43
C MET A 1 -1.90 11.83 12.46
N LEU A 2 -2.37 11.34 11.31
CA LEU A 2 -3.58 10.55 11.17
C LEU A 2 -3.24 9.33 10.30
N CYS A 3 -3.66 8.14 10.71
CA CYS A 3 -3.42 6.90 9.96
C CYS A 3 -4.71 6.11 9.84
N GLY A 4 -4.88 5.39 8.74
CA GLY A 4 -5.98 4.46 8.59
C GLY A 4 -6.31 4.13 7.15
N ASP A 5 -7.21 3.16 7.00
CA ASP A 5 -7.96 2.94 5.77
C ASP A 5 -9.03 4.02 5.62
N PHE A 6 -8.96 4.78 4.53
CA PHE A 6 -9.91 5.85 4.23
C PHE A 6 -10.94 5.46 3.17
N ASN A 7 -10.91 4.23 2.65
CA ASN A 7 -11.87 3.71 1.67
C ASN A 7 -12.00 4.56 0.39
N ALA A 8 -10.96 5.33 0.07
CA ALA A 8 -10.82 6.09 -1.17
C ALA A 8 -9.40 5.92 -1.69
N TYR A 9 -9.29 5.64 -2.99
CA TYR A 9 -8.00 5.51 -3.63
C TYR A 9 -7.29 6.86 -3.74
N ASN A 10 -5.97 6.82 -3.79
CA ASN A 10 -5.11 7.97 -4.03
C ASN A 10 -5.38 8.66 -5.39
N ASP A 11 -5.98 7.94 -6.33
CA ASP A 11 -6.45 8.41 -7.63
C ASP A 11 -7.99 8.45 -7.75
N GLU A 12 -8.70 8.48 -6.62
CA GLU A 12 -10.17 8.44 -6.60
C GLU A 12 -10.81 9.60 -7.36
N THR A 13 -11.71 9.26 -8.27
CA THR A 13 -12.44 10.21 -9.14
C THR A 13 -13.95 10.18 -8.95
N ARG A 14 -14.50 9.20 -8.21
CA ARG A 14 -15.95 9.11 -7.95
C ARG A 14 -16.40 10.28 -7.08
N ASP A 15 -17.47 10.93 -7.50
CA ASP A 15 -18.02 12.09 -6.80
C ASP A 15 -18.29 11.80 -5.31
N GLY A 16 -17.71 12.62 -4.44
CA GLY A 16 -17.87 12.53 -2.98
C GLY A 16 -16.99 11.50 -2.28
N PHE A 17 -16.39 10.53 -2.99
CA PHE A 17 -15.59 9.47 -2.36
C PHE A 17 -14.29 9.99 -1.76
N ASN A 18 -13.63 10.98 -2.38
CA ASN A 18 -12.39 11.57 -1.86
C ASN A 18 -12.60 12.79 -0.93
N SER A 19 -13.84 13.12 -0.57
CA SER A 19 -14.17 14.34 0.18
C SER A 19 -13.47 14.42 1.55
N HIS A 20 -13.29 13.28 2.22
CA HIS A 20 -12.56 13.20 3.48
C HIS A 20 -11.06 13.42 3.28
N LEU A 21 -10.46 12.97 2.16
CA LEU A 21 -9.06 13.25 1.83
C LEU A 21 -8.84 14.75 1.62
N LEU A 22 -9.78 15.42 0.94
CA LEU A 22 -9.76 16.87 0.77
C LEU A 22 -9.90 17.59 2.12
N GLY A 23 -10.74 17.08 3.03
CA GLY A 23 -10.87 17.59 4.39
C GLY A 23 -9.57 17.45 5.21
N ILE A 24 -8.90 16.30 5.11
CA ILE A 24 -7.59 16.05 5.75
C ILE A 24 -6.54 17.02 5.20
N ALA A 25 -6.50 17.22 3.88
CA ALA A 25 -5.61 18.17 3.23
C ALA A 25 -5.88 19.62 3.69
N ALA A 26 -7.14 20.01 3.83
CA ALA A 26 -7.52 21.33 4.33
C ALA A 26 -7.09 21.59 5.78
N LEU A 27 -6.84 20.54 6.57
CA LEU A 27 -6.27 20.63 7.92
C LEU A 27 -4.73 20.75 7.91
N GLY A 28 -4.10 20.84 6.74
CA GLY A 28 -2.64 20.91 6.58
C GLY A 28 -1.94 19.56 6.75
N LEU A 29 -2.68 18.46 6.63
CA LEU A 29 -2.10 17.11 6.63
C LEU A 29 -1.91 16.62 5.19
N ALA A 30 -0.77 16.01 4.91
CA ALA A 30 -0.44 15.42 3.62
C ALA A 30 -0.13 13.92 3.78
N ASP A 31 -0.54 13.13 2.79
CA ASP A 31 -0.17 11.72 2.69
C ASP A 31 1.34 11.57 2.47
N THR A 32 1.99 10.76 3.31
CA THR A 32 3.44 10.52 3.19
C THR A 32 3.81 9.80 1.91
N ALA A 33 2.89 9.13 1.20
CA ALA A 33 3.17 8.57 -0.12
C ALA A 33 3.56 9.64 -1.16
N GLN A 34 3.10 10.88 -0.98
CA GLN A 34 3.40 11.99 -1.89
C GLN A 34 4.74 12.67 -1.59
N SER A 35 5.21 12.61 -0.35
CA SER A 35 6.42 13.30 0.12
C SER A 35 7.59 12.38 0.45
N ALA A 36 7.37 11.06 0.48
CA ALA A 36 8.40 10.09 0.79
C ALA A 36 9.57 10.17 -0.20
N ALA A 37 10.79 10.36 0.31
CA ALA A 37 11.97 10.40 -0.53
C ALA A 37 12.31 9.04 -1.19
N ARG A 38 11.81 7.94 -0.63
CA ARG A 38 12.05 6.57 -1.12
C ARG A 38 10.84 5.66 -0.85
N ASP A 39 10.53 4.78 -1.79
CA ASP A 39 9.73 3.58 -1.57
C ASP A 39 10.67 2.41 -1.26
N THR A 40 10.53 1.82 -0.06
CA THR A 40 11.34 0.67 0.41
C THR A 40 10.53 -0.64 0.41
N SER A 41 9.40 -0.68 -0.28
CA SER A 41 8.62 -1.89 -0.52
C SER A 41 9.46 -2.96 -1.23
N LEU A 42 9.35 -4.22 -0.79
CA LEU A 42 10.04 -5.35 -1.43
C LEU A 42 9.57 -5.58 -2.87
N VAL A 43 8.30 -5.26 -3.15
CA VAL A 43 7.75 -5.15 -4.51
C VAL A 43 7.43 -3.67 -4.73
N PRO A 44 8.10 -2.99 -5.67
CA PRO A 44 7.81 -1.59 -5.99
C PRO A 44 6.34 -1.39 -6.35
N PHE A 45 5.74 -0.29 -5.92
CA PHE A 45 4.34 0.04 -6.20
C PHE A 45 3.33 -1.01 -5.69
N ALA A 46 3.68 -1.80 -4.68
CA ALA A 46 2.73 -2.71 -4.05
C ALA A 46 1.50 -1.94 -3.54
N SER A 47 0.32 -2.48 -3.81
CA SER A 47 -0.95 -1.90 -3.33
C SER A 47 -1.12 -2.13 -1.84
N THR A 48 -1.70 -1.15 -1.14
CA THR A 48 -2.05 -1.32 0.28
C THR A 48 -3.29 -2.17 0.46
N PHE A 49 -4.17 -2.24 -0.54
CA PHE A 49 -5.33 -3.12 -0.55
C PHE A 49 -5.22 -4.12 -1.69
N SER A 50 -5.21 -5.41 -1.35
CA SER A 50 -5.07 -6.49 -2.33
C SER A 50 -6.27 -7.44 -2.35
N GLY A 51 -7.23 -7.33 -1.42
CA GLY A 51 -8.32 -8.30 -1.37
C GLY A 51 -7.82 -9.73 -1.15
N MET A 52 -6.64 -9.91 -0.53
CA MET A 52 -5.92 -11.18 -0.32
C MET A 52 -5.24 -11.79 -1.56
N GLY A 53 -5.13 -11.07 -2.67
CA GLY A 53 -4.52 -11.61 -3.89
C GLY A 53 -4.39 -10.60 -5.01
N ALA A 54 -4.25 -11.11 -6.22
CA ALA A 54 -4.23 -10.30 -7.43
C ALA A 54 -4.64 -11.14 -8.63
N GLU A 55 -5.05 -10.49 -9.71
CA GLU A 55 -5.20 -11.16 -11.00
C GLU A 55 -3.82 -11.47 -11.59
N VAL A 56 -3.62 -12.71 -12.02
CA VAL A 56 -2.42 -13.19 -12.71
C VAL A 56 -2.89 -13.96 -13.94
N ASP A 57 -2.48 -13.51 -15.13
CA ASP A 57 -2.88 -14.09 -16.42
C ASP A 57 -4.40 -14.33 -16.57
N GLY A 58 -5.23 -13.38 -16.15
CA GLY A 58 -6.69 -13.47 -16.30
C GLY A 58 -7.41 -14.25 -15.20
N ALA A 59 -6.69 -14.75 -14.19
CA ALA A 59 -7.27 -15.49 -13.07
C ALA A 59 -6.85 -14.88 -11.73
N TRP A 60 -7.80 -14.73 -10.82
CA TRP A 60 -7.49 -14.31 -9.46
C TRP A 60 -6.69 -15.40 -8.73
N GLN A 61 -5.54 -15.01 -8.17
CA GLN A 61 -4.65 -15.89 -7.44
C GLN A 61 -4.50 -15.41 -6.00
N TYR A 62 -4.82 -16.29 -5.05
CA TYR A 62 -4.60 -16.04 -3.63
C TYR A 62 -3.12 -15.81 -3.34
N ARG A 63 -2.81 -14.77 -2.55
CA ARG A 63 -1.45 -14.33 -2.18
C ARG A 63 -0.62 -13.70 -3.29
N ALA A 64 -1.12 -13.59 -4.52
CA ALA A 64 -0.42 -12.82 -5.53
C ALA A 64 -0.34 -11.36 -5.07
N VAL A 65 0.82 -10.72 -5.25
CA VAL A 65 1.04 -9.33 -4.86
C VAL A 65 0.50 -8.43 -5.96
N LEU A 66 -0.50 -7.61 -5.63
CA LEU A 66 -0.96 -6.53 -6.48
C LEU A 66 0.05 -5.37 -6.44
N ALA A 67 0.57 -4.96 -7.60
CA ALA A 67 1.58 -3.91 -7.73
C ALA A 67 1.16 -2.85 -8.76
N ASP A 68 0.11 -2.09 -8.46
CA ASP A 68 -0.47 -1.03 -9.30
C ASP A 68 -0.26 0.39 -8.73
N GLY A 69 0.44 0.51 -7.60
CA GLY A 69 0.72 1.78 -6.92
C GLY A 69 -0.49 2.43 -6.26
N ARG A 70 -1.64 1.75 -6.25
CA ARG A 70 -2.86 2.29 -5.63
C ARG A 70 -2.85 2.03 -4.14
N HIS A 71 -3.44 2.95 -3.39
CA HIS A 71 -3.58 2.78 -1.95
C HIS A 71 -4.86 3.41 -1.42
N ILE A 72 -5.41 2.77 -0.40
CA ILE A 72 -6.51 3.29 0.44
C ILE A 72 -6.10 3.40 1.91
N ASP A 73 -4.91 2.90 2.26
CA ASP A 73 -4.32 2.99 3.59
C ASP A 73 -3.30 4.13 3.63
N TYR A 74 -3.57 5.11 4.47
CA TYR A 74 -2.84 6.36 4.51
C TYR A 74 -2.08 6.52 5.83
N ILE A 75 -0.92 7.16 5.73
CA ILE A 75 -0.25 7.80 6.85
C ILE A 75 -0.16 9.28 6.48
N CYS A 76 -0.94 10.11 7.17
CA CYS A 76 -0.96 11.56 6.95
C CYS A 76 -0.22 12.28 8.07
N ALA A 77 0.75 13.10 7.71
CA ALA A 77 1.52 13.94 8.62
C ALA A 77 1.31 15.42 8.31
N ASN A 78 1.76 16.32 9.20
CA ASN A 78 1.78 17.75 8.87
C ASN A 78 2.56 17.95 7.56
N ALA A 79 2.10 18.82 6.67
CA ALA A 79 2.75 19.09 5.39
C ALA A 79 4.23 19.54 5.52
N SER A 80 4.64 20.07 6.68
CA SER A 80 6.04 20.40 6.97
C SER A 80 6.89 19.23 7.47
N ALA A 81 6.30 18.08 7.76
CA ALA A 81 7.02 16.88 8.18
C ALA A 81 7.71 16.22 6.98
N VAL A 82 8.87 15.61 7.22
CA VAL A 82 9.65 14.95 6.16
C VAL A 82 9.43 13.45 6.26
N ALA A 83 8.84 12.86 5.21
CA ALA A 83 8.81 11.41 5.04
C ALA A 83 10.11 10.95 4.38
N ASN A 84 10.99 10.30 5.13
CA ASN A 84 12.27 9.81 4.61
C ASN A 84 12.09 8.56 3.74
N GLU A 85 11.15 7.70 4.14
CA GLU A 85 10.77 6.52 3.37
C GLU A 85 9.34 6.10 3.67
N ARG A 86 8.79 5.33 2.72
CA ARG A 86 7.51 4.66 2.84
C ARG A 86 7.66 3.22 2.36
N GLN A 87 6.93 2.31 2.99
CA GLN A 87 6.92 0.90 2.64
C GLN A 87 5.50 0.36 2.71
N VAL A 88 5.10 -0.42 1.70
CA VAL A 88 4.04 -1.42 1.86
C VAL A 88 4.71 -2.71 2.35
N VAL A 89 4.38 -3.08 3.57
CA VAL A 89 5.03 -4.18 4.29
C VAL A 89 4.43 -5.49 3.81
N LEU A 90 5.11 -6.12 2.88
CA LEU A 90 4.79 -7.46 2.40
C LEU A 90 5.59 -8.50 3.17
N GLY A 91 4.99 -9.65 3.46
CA GLY A 91 5.73 -10.75 4.10
C GLY A 91 6.03 -10.54 5.59
N GLY A 92 5.24 -9.75 6.32
CA GLY A 92 5.46 -9.37 7.73
C GLY A 92 4.78 -10.24 8.80
N GLY A 93 4.11 -11.34 8.44
CA GLY A 93 3.40 -12.24 9.38
C GLY A 93 4.16 -13.52 9.78
N PRO A 94 3.60 -14.38 10.65
CA PRO A 94 4.18 -15.69 10.97
C PRO A 94 4.26 -16.59 9.72
N GLY A 95 5.46 -17.09 9.40
CA GLY A 95 5.72 -17.93 8.22
C GLY A 95 6.14 -17.18 6.94
N GLN A 96 6.48 -15.89 7.04
CA GLN A 96 6.46 -15.01 5.87
C GLN A 96 7.81 -14.64 5.23
N GLY A 97 7.67 -14.25 3.96
CA GLY A 97 8.67 -13.86 2.96
C GLY A 97 7.95 -13.63 1.63
N LEU A 98 8.68 -13.32 0.57
CA LEU A 98 8.14 -13.31 -0.80
C LEU A 98 8.66 -14.52 -1.57
N ARG A 99 7.87 -15.00 -2.51
CA ARG A 99 8.29 -16.01 -3.49
C ARG A 99 7.94 -15.56 -4.89
N SER A 100 8.79 -15.92 -5.84
CA SER A 100 8.48 -15.81 -7.26
C SER A 100 7.85 -17.13 -7.72
N ILE A 101 6.71 -17.05 -8.41
CA ILE A 101 6.05 -18.19 -9.04
C ILE A 101 5.94 -17.89 -10.53
N GLU A 102 6.34 -18.85 -11.36
CA GLU A 102 6.15 -18.76 -12.80
C GLU A 102 4.71 -19.14 -13.17
N VAL A 103 4.00 -18.23 -13.84
CA VAL A 103 2.67 -18.45 -14.43
C VAL A 103 2.76 -17.99 -15.88
N GLY A 104 2.34 -18.83 -16.82
CA GLY A 104 2.39 -18.48 -18.25
C GLY A 104 3.80 -18.16 -18.78
N GLY A 105 4.86 -18.64 -18.13
CA GLY A 105 6.26 -18.31 -18.47
C GLY A 105 6.74 -16.94 -17.97
N GLN A 106 5.95 -16.25 -17.14
CA GLN A 106 6.32 -14.99 -16.50
C GLN A 106 6.41 -15.16 -14.97
N PRO A 107 7.43 -14.58 -14.31
CA PRO A 107 7.53 -14.61 -12.87
C PRO A 107 6.58 -13.58 -12.24
N TYR A 108 5.78 -14.04 -11.27
CA TYR A 108 4.90 -13.20 -10.46
C TYR A 108 5.26 -13.32 -8.99
N MET A 109 5.14 -12.22 -8.24
CA MET A 109 5.45 -12.20 -6.82
C MET A 109 4.24 -12.62 -5.99
N PHE A 110 4.46 -13.50 -5.03
CA PHE A 110 3.46 -13.98 -4.08
C PHE A 110 3.97 -13.81 -2.65
N GLN A 111 3.05 -13.57 -1.72
CA GLN A 111 3.36 -13.78 -0.30
C GLN A 111 3.66 -15.28 -0.05
N ALA A 112 4.60 -15.54 0.87
CA ALA A 112 5.03 -16.89 1.22
C ALA A 112 3.90 -17.76 1.82
N ASP A 113 4.22 -19.02 2.11
CA ASP A 113 3.24 -19.99 2.56
C ASP A 113 2.67 -19.70 3.96
N GLY A 114 1.34 -19.80 4.07
CA GLY A 114 0.59 -19.48 5.27
C GLY A 114 -0.68 -18.69 4.95
N PRO A 115 -1.61 -18.60 5.92
CA PRO A 115 -2.79 -17.75 5.78
C PRO A 115 -2.38 -16.27 5.77
N MET A 116 -2.95 -15.51 4.83
CA MET A 116 -2.97 -14.04 4.93
C MET A 116 -3.89 -13.63 6.08
N GLY A 117 -3.42 -12.71 6.93
CA GLY A 117 -4.16 -12.22 8.09
C GLY A 117 -5.09 -11.04 7.82
N SER A 118 -4.95 -10.40 6.66
CA SER A 118 -5.75 -9.25 6.22
C SER A 118 -5.69 -9.12 4.71
N ASP A 119 -6.76 -8.59 4.13
CA ASP A 119 -6.87 -8.14 2.74
C ASP A 119 -6.12 -6.82 2.46
N HIS A 120 -5.65 -6.17 3.52
CA HIS A 120 -4.76 -5.02 3.47
C HIS A 120 -3.31 -5.42 3.79
N ASN A 121 -2.37 -4.71 3.19
CA ASN A 121 -0.95 -4.76 3.48
C ASN A 121 -0.60 -3.58 4.39
N PRO A 122 0.07 -3.80 5.54
CA PRO A 122 0.46 -2.71 6.42
C PRO A 122 1.31 -1.67 5.71
N VAL A 123 1.11 -0.41 6.06
CA VAL A 123 1.93 0.71 5.58
C VAL A 123 2.86 1.15 6.69
N TYR A 124 4.13 1.34 6.34
CA TYR A 124 5.14 1.92 7.21
C TYR A 124 5.67 3.21 6.59
N SER A 125 6.02 4.19 7.43
CA SER A 125 6.73 5.38 7.00
C SER A 125 7.64 5.90 8.11
N HIS A 126 8.87 6.26 7.76
CA HIS A 126 9.79 6.94 8.66
C HIS A 126 9.65 8.45 8.48
N ILE A 127 9.11 9.11 9.50
CA ILE A 127 8.76 10.54 9.44
C ILE A 127 9.59 11.31 10.47
N THR A 128 10.18 12.42 10.05
CA THR A 128 10.88 13.37 10.92
C THR A 128 10.05 14.65 11.06
N PHE A 129 9.89 15.09 12.30
CA PHE A 129 9.24 16.35 12.65
C PHE A 129 10.30 17.37 13.03
N ALA A 130 10.12 18.62 12.60
CA ALA A 130 10.94 19.75 13.04
C ALA A 130 10.57 20.20 14.46
#